data_AF-A0A1Q5PKC3-F1
#
_entry.id   AF-A0A1Q5PKC3-F1
#
_cell.length_a   1.000
_cell.length_b   1.000
_cell.length_c   1.000
_cell.angle_alpha   90.00
_cell.angle_beta   90.00
_cell.angle_gamma   90.00
#
_symmetry.space_group_name_H-M   'P 1'
#
loop_
_entity.id
_entity.type
_entity.pdbx_description
1 polymer ?
#
loop_
_entity_poly.entity_id
_entity_poly.type
_entity_poly.pdbx_seq_one_letter_code
_entity_poly.pdbx_strand_id
1 'polypeptide(L)'
;MNKVIKDGLLVGAGGFLGTILREGAHTLVHQLTAPALSATPLYLLTVNTLGALVLGFLVGSATRFSARTRTIFGTGMCGSFTTYGSLATMMLLPAKSGGTHGLWVFYLLWAAVILVVGFAAAFAGWRLGAARQERLGAMTEAQEVEELEEFVEDPYREGGQQ
;
A
#
# COMPACT_ATOMS: atom_id res chain seq x y z
N MET A 1 1.95 30.21 0.47
CA MET A 1 1.50 29.08 1.34
C MET A 1 2.71 28.25 1.77
N ASN A 2 2.93 28.09 3.08
CA ASN A 2 4.06 27.37 3.67
C ASN A 2 4.13 25.90 3.18
N LYS A 3 5.34 25.35 2.98
CA LYS A 3 5.56 23.96 2.56
C LYS A 3 4.84 22.96 3.48
N VAL A 4 4.84 23.20 4.78
CA VAL A 4 4.14 22.36 5.77
C VAL A 4 2.64 22.31 5.51
N ILE A 5 2.03 23.45 5.15
CA ILE A 5 0.59 23.53 4.86
C ILE A 5 0.28 22.77 3.56
N LYS A 6 1.12 22.92 2.52
CA LYS A 6 0.95 22.20 1.25
C LYS A 6 1.04 20.69 1.44
N ASP A 7 2.05 20.21 2.18
CA ASP A 7 2.24 18.79 2.46
C ASP A 7 1.12 18.25 3.37
N GLY A 8 0.70 19.03 4.37
CA GLY A 8 -0.42 18.69 5.25
C GLY A 8 -1.75 18.52 4.50
N LEU A 9 -2.04 19.38 3.52
CA LEU A 9 -3.24 19.25 2.68
C LEU A 9 -3.20 17.97 1.83
N LEU A 10 -2.02 17.58 1.33
CA LEU A 10 -1.84 16.33 0.58
C LEU A 10 -2.03 15.11 1.48
N VAL A 11 -1.46 15.13 2.68
CA VAL A 11 -1.66 14.07 3.69
C VAL A 11 -3.15 13.98 4.04
N GLY A 12 -3.82 15.10 4.29
CA GLY A 12 -5.25 15.16 4.60
C GLY A 12 -6.13 14.60 3.48
N ALA A 13 -5.85 14.97 2.22
CA ALA A 13 -6.60 14.44 1.08
C ALA A 13 -6.42 12.91 0.93
N GLY A 14 -5.18 12.43 1.06
CA GLY A 14 -4.90 10.99 1.05
C GLY A 14 -5.57 10.27 2.22
N GLY A 15 -5.49 10.83 3.42
CA GLY A 15 -6.06 10.26 4.64
C GLY A 15 -7.58 10.19 4.64
N PHE A 16 -8.24 11.21 4.07
CA PHE A 16 -9.69 11.19 3.83
C PHE A 16 -10.09 10.01 2.94
N LEU A 17 -9.40 9.85 1.80
CA LEU A 17 -9.64 8.72 0.89
C LEU A 17 -9.35 7.38 1.58
N GLY A 18 -8.22 7.27 2.30
CA GLY A 18 -7.85 6.06 3.04
C GLY A 18 -8.90 5.66 4.08
N THR A 19 -9.48 6.63 4.79
CA THR A 19 -10.54 6.39 5.77
C THR A 19 -11.81 5.87 5.10
N ILE A 20 -12.26 6.50 4.00
CA ILE A 20 -13.44 6.03 3.25
C ILE A 20 -13.23 4.60 2.76
N LEU A 21 -12.06 4.29 2.20
CA LEU A 21 -11.74 2.94 1.73
C LEU A 21 -11.74 1.92 2.88
N ARG A 22 -11.24 2.31 4.05
CA ARG A 22 -11.23 1.45 5.24
C ARG A 22 -12.65 1.15 5.72
N GLU A 23 -13.52 2.16 5.77
CA GLU A 23 -14.94 1.97 6.14
C GLU A 23 -15.71 1.16 5.10
N GLY A 24 -15.41 1.34 3.81
CA GLY A 24 -15.94 0.51 2.73
C GLY A 24 -15.53 -0.95 2.85
N ALA A 25 -14.24 -1.21 3.12
CA ALA A 25 -13.72 -2.56 3.35
C ALA A 25 -14.33 -3.20 4.61
N HIS A 26 -14.49 -2.43 5.68
CA HIS A 26 -15.18 -2.89 6.89
C HIS A 26 -16.60 -3.38 6.57
N THR A 27 -17.36 -2.56 5.85
CA THR A 27 -18.74 -2.87 5.46
C THR A 27 -18.81 -4.09 4.55
N LEU A 28 -17.96 -4.14 3.52
CA LEU A 28 -17.93 -5.25 2.57
C LEU A 28 -17.59 -6.59 3.24
N VAL A 29 -16.56 -6.61 4.09
CA VAL A 29 -16.16 -7.84 4.80
C VAL A 29 -17.27 -8.32 5.73
N HIS A 30 -17.96 -7.42 6.42
CA HIS A 30 -19.10 -7.80 7.27
C HIS A 30 -20.27 -8.37 6.47
N GLN A 31 -20.54 -7.86 5.26
CA GLN A 31 -21.59 -8.40 4.38
C GLN A 31 -21.24 -9.78 3.82
N LEU A 32 -19.97 -10.04 3.54
CA LEU A 32 -19.50 -11.31 2.96
C LEU A 32 -19.25 -12.41 4.00
N THR A 33 -19.15 -12.05 5.28
CA THR A 33 -18.84 -13.01 6.35
C THR A 33 -20.13 -13.54 6.98
N ALA A 34 -20.28 -14.86 7.03
CA ALA A 34 -21.43 -15.48 7.68
C ALA A 34 -21.51 -15.12 9.18
N PRO A 35 -22.71 -15.00 9.79
CA PRO A 35 -22.88 -14.57 11.18
C PRO A 35 -22.11 -15.41 12.22
N ALA A 36 -21.79 -16.66 11.90
CA ALA A 36 -21.04 -17.57 12.77
C ALA A 36 -19.53 -17.28 12.82
N LEU A 37 -18.99 -16.51 11.87
CA LEU A 37 -17.58 -16.11 11.81
C LEU A 37 -17.42 -14.67 12.29
N SER A 38 -16.41 -14.41 13.13
CA SER A 38 -16.06 -13.03 13.48
C SER A 38 -15.51 -12.33 12.23
N ALA A 39 -16.21 -11.31 11.73
CA ALA A 39 -15.77 -10.52 10.58
C ALA A 39 -14.60 -9.58 10.93
N THR A 40 -14.43 -9.23 12.21
CA THR A 40 -13.42 -8.25 12.66
C THR A 40 -11.98 -8.65 12.31
N PRO A 41 -11.50 -9.88 12.59
CA PRO A 41 -10.14 -10.27 12.22
C PRO A 41 -9.90 -10.29 10.71
N LEU A 42 -10.89 -10.71 9.92
CA LEU A 42 -10.80 -10.72 8.45
C LEU A 42 -10.72 -9.31 7.87
N TYR A 43 -11.53 -8.39 8.42
CA TYR A 43 -11.49 -6.98 8.03
C TYR A 43 -10.11 -6.39 8.30
N LEU A 44 -9.58 -6.60 9.52
CA LEU A 44 -8.28 -6.07 9.90
C LEU A 44 -7.13 -6.69 9.11
N LEU A 45 -7.20 -8.00 8.82
CA LEU A 45 -6.26 -8.65 7.93
C LEU A 45 -6.27 -7.99 6.55
N THR A 46 -7.46 -7.78 5.98
CA THR A 46 -7.63 -7.21 4.64
C THR A 46 -7.02 -5.81 4.53
N VAL A 47 -7.43 -4.89 5.39
CA VAL A 47 -6.98 -3.49 5.28
C VAL A 47 -5.50 -3.32 5.60
N ASN A 48 -4.98 -4.02 6.62
CA ASN A 48 -3.57 -3.93 6.97
C ASN A 48 -2.67 -4.60 5.92
N THR A 49 -3.09 -5.73 5.36
CA THR A 49 -2.31 -6.44 4.32
C THR A 49 -2.24 -5.63 3.03
N LEU A 50 -3.39 -5.13 2.53
CA LEU A 50 -3.42 -4.35 1.30
C LEU A 50 -2.69 -3.03 1.45
N GLY A 51 -2.85 -2.34 2.59
CA GLY A 51 -2.13 -1.10 2.88
C GLY A 51 -0.62 -1.33 2.99
N ALA A 52 -0.19 -2.40 3.66
CA ALA A 52 1.22 -2.76 3.76
C ALA A 52 1.82 -3.10 2.39
N LEU A 53 1.09 -3.82 1.53
CA LEU A 53 1.52 -4.13 0.16
C LEU A 53 1.73 -2.86 -0.66
N VAL A 54 0.76 -1.93 -0.65
CA VAL A 54 0.84 -0.66 -1.37
C VAL A 54 2.00 0.19 -0.84
N LEU A 55 2.14 0.29 0.49
CA LEU A 55 3.22 1.04 1.10
C LEU A 55 4.59 0.45 0.74
N GLY A 56 4.74 -0.88 0.80
CA GLY A 56 5.93 -1.58 0.36
C GLY A 56 6.26 -1.29 -1.10
N PHE A 57 5.27 -1.33 -1.99
CA PHE A 57 5.44 -1.01 -3.41
C PHE A 57 5.89 0.43 -3.66
N LEU A 58 5.32 1.39 -2.93
CA LEU A 58 5.74 2.80 -3.00
C LEU A 58 7.19 2.99 -2.56
N VAL A 59 7.62 2.26 -1.51
CA VAL A 59 9.01 2.27 -1.03
C VAL A 59 9.95 1.61 -2.05
N GLY A 60 9.55 0.47 -2.62
CA GLY A 60 10.34 -0.24 -3.64
C GLY A 60 10.51 0.54 -4.94
N SER A 61 9.59 1.44 -5.25
CA SER A 61 9.61 2.29 -6.46
C SER A 61 9.96 3.75 -6.16
N ALA A 62 10.67 4.02 -5.06
CA ALA A 62 10.78 5.38 -4.50
C ALA A 62 11.43 6.42 -5.42
N THR A 63 12.28 6.01 -6.37
CA THR A 63 12.92 6.92 -7.34
C THR A 63 11.98 7.31 -8.49
N ARG A 64 10.93 6.53 -8.74
CA ARG A 64 9.94 6.79 -9.80
C ARG A 64 8.74 7.58 -9.32
N PHE A 65 8.44 7.55 -8.02
CA PHE A 65 7.35 8.34 -7.45
C PHE A 65 7.83 9.69 -6.93
N SER A 66 7.14 10.74 -7.35
CA SER A 66 7.38 12.09 -6.83
C SER A 66 7.18 12.11 -5.31
N ALA A 67 7.87 13.02 -4.61
CA ALA A 67 7.69 13.20 -3.17
C ALA A 67 6.21 13.44 -2.80
N ARG A 68 5.47 14.20 -3.63
CA ARG A 68 4.03 14.44 -3.47
C ARG A 68 3.22 13.15 -3.54
N THR A 69 3.52 12.26 -4.50
CA THR A 69 2.85 10.96 -4.65
C THR A 69 3.09 10.09 -3.41
N ARG A 70 4.33 10.04 -2.91
CA ARG A 70 4.64 9.27 -1.69
C ARG A 70 3.93 9.84 -0.46
N THR A 71 3.81 11.16 -0.35
CA THR A 71 3.09 11.82 0.75
C THR A 71 1.60 11.51 0.72
N ILE A 72 0.93 11.66 -0.43
CA ILE A 72 -0.53 11.45 -0.52
C ILE A 72 -0.90 9.96 -0.39
N PHE A 73 -0.21 9.05 -1.09
CA PHE A 73 -0.54 7.63 -1.09
C PHE A 73 0.07 6.88 0.10
N GLY A 74 1.30 7.20 0.49
CA GLY A 74 1.97 6.55 1.62
C GLY A 74 1.46 7.09 2.95
N THR A 75 1.88 8.30 3.31
CA THR A 75 1.56 8.89 4.63
C THR A 75 0.07 9.18 4.79
N GLY A 76 -0.59 9.74 3.77
CA GLY A 76 -2.02 10.02 3.81
C GLY A 76 -2.85 8.73 3.75
N MET A 77 -2.97 8.16 2.56
CA MET A 77 -3.91 7.07 2.29
C MET A 77 -3.57 5.78 3.03
N CYS A 78 -2.36 5.21 2.86
CA CYS A 78 -2.00 3.98 3.57
C CYS A 78 -2.00 4.18 5.09
N GLY A 79 -1.58 5.36 5.56
CA GLY A 79 -1.62 5.72 6.96
C GLY A 79 -3.02 5.70 7.59
N SER A 80 -4.04 6.19 6.89
CA SER A 80 -5.44 6.16 7.39
C SER A 80 -6.23 4.90 6.99
N PHE A 81 -5.80 4.20 5.95
CA PHE A 81 -6.41 2.95 5.48
C PHE A 81 -6.04 1.75 6.36
N THR A 82 -4.81 1.70 6.85
CA THR A 82 -4.38 0.73 7.86
C THR A 82 -4.76 1.20 9.27
N THR A 83 -4.85 0.29 10.25
CA THR A 83 -5.27 0.68 11.61
C THR A 83 -4.72 -0.24 12.70
N TYR A 84 -3.74 0.28 13.44
CA TYR A 84 -3.29 -0.34 14.68
C TYR A 84 -4.31 -0.17 15.81
N GLY A 85 -5.00 0.98 15.87
CA GLY A 85 -6.00 1.24 16.91
C GLY A 85 -7.14 0.22 16.91
N SER A 86 -7.62 -0.18 15.74
CA SER A 86 -8.64 -1.23 15.62
C SER A 86 -8.09 -2.63 15.92
N LEU A 87 -6.82 -2.89 15.61
CA LEU A 87 -6.15 -4.13 16.00
C LEU A 87 -6.05 -4.25 17.54
N ALA A 88 -5.67 -3.16 18.21
CA ALA A 88 -5.59 -3.10 19.67
C ALA A 88 -6.98 -3.29 20.32
N THR A 89 -8.03 -2.66 19.79
CA THR A 89 -9.38 -2.84 20.34
C THR A 89 -9.96 -4.22 20.04
N MET A 90 -9.58 -4.88 18.94
CA MET A 90 -9.94 -6.27 18.66
C MET A 90 -9.41 -7.21 19.74
N MET A 91 -8.16 -7.05 20.18
CA MET A 91 -7.60 -7.87 21.26
C MET A 91 -8.36 -7.75 22.59
N LEU A 92 -9.09 -6.65 22.79
CA LEU A 92 -9.88 -6.39 23.99
C LEU A 92 -11.32 -6.88 23.89
N LEU A 93 -11.75 -7.44 22.76
CA LEU A 93 -13.10 -7.99 22.59
C LEU A 93 -13.46 -9.07 23.63
N PRO A 94 -12.57 -10.02 24.00
CA PRO A 94 -12.86 -11.00 25.05
C PRO A 94 -13.23 -10.34 26.38
N ALA A 95 -12.57 -9.25 26.78
CA ALA A 95 -12.88 -8.55 28.03
C ALA A 95 -14.32 -7.98 28.04
N LYS A 96 -14.83 -7.58 26.88
CA LYS A 96 -16.19 -7.02 26.74
C LYS A 96 -17.27 -8.09 26.73
N SER A 97 -16.93 -9.32 26.36
CA SER A 97 -17.90 -10.41 26.15
C SER A 97 -17.90 -11.46 27.29
N GLY A 98 -17.27 -11.18 28.43
CA GLY A 98 -17.14 -12.15 29.53
C GLY A 98 -16.15 -13.29 29.19
N GLY A 99 -15.11 -12.97 28.42
CA GLY A 99 -14.33 -13.91 27.62
C GLY A 99 -13.61 -15.01 28.37
N THR A 100 -13.61 -16.20 27.76
CA THR A 100 -12.85 -17.37 28.19
C THR A 100 -11.40 -17.30 27.73
N HIS A 101 -10.50 -18.08 28.36
CA HIS A 101 -9.10 -18.22 27.94
C HIS A 101 -8.95 -18.52 26.43
N GLY A 102 -9.85 -19.34 25.87
CA GLY A 102 -9.86 -19.67 24.44
C GLY A 102 -10.08 -18.45 23.54
N LEU A 103 -10.96 -17.52 23.92
CA LEU A 103 -11.21 -16.29 23.15
C LEU A 103 -10.00 -15.35 23.16
N TRP A 104 -9.31 -15.24 24.31
CA TRP A 104 -8.07 -14.47 24.41
C TRP A 104 -6.99 -15.01 23.48
N VAL A 105 -6.76 -16.33 23.51
CA VAL A 105 -5.80 -17.00 22.63
C VAL A 105 -6.19 -16.81 21.16
N PHE A 106 -7.47 -16.93 20.83
CA PHE A 106 -7.96 -16.74 19.46
C PHE A 106 -7.62 -15.35 18.89
N TYR A 107 -7.97 -14.27 19.61
CA TYR A 107 -7.68 -12.91 19.12
C TYR A 107 -6.18 -12.57 19.13
N LEU A 108 -5.41 -13.16 20.04
CA LEU A 108 -3.95 -13.04 20.05
C LEU A 108 -3.31 -13.69 18.81
N LEU A 109 -3.74 -14.90 18.47
CA LEU A 109 -3.27 -15.61 17.26
C LEU A 109 -3.64 -14.83 16.00
N TRP A 110 -4.87 -14.30 15.92
CA TRP A 110 -5.28 -13.45 14.81
C TRP A 110 -4.42 -12.20 14.67
N ALA A 111 -4.09 -11.54 15.77
CA ALA A 111 -3.20 -10.40 15.72
C ALA A 111 -1.79 -10.77 15.24
N ALA A 112 -1.25 -11.90 15.67
CA ALA A 112 0.03 -12.40 15.18
C ALA A 112 -0.03 -12.67 13.67
N VAL A 113 -1.09 -13.31 13.18
CA VAL A 113 -1.32 -13.53 11.74
C VAL A 113 -1.36 -12.21 10.98
N ILE A 114 -2.12 -11.22 11.46
CA ILE A 114 -2.22 -9.90 10.81
C ILE A 114 -0.86 -9.22 10.70
N LEU A 115 -0.04 -9.28 11.76
CA LEU A 115 1.30 -8.70 11.75
C LEU A 115 2.22 -9.44 10.78
N VAL A 116 2.28 -10.77 10.85
CA VAL A 116 3.16 -11.59 10.00
C VAL A 116 2.78 -11.42 8.53
N VAL A 117 1.50 -11.52 8.19
CA VAL A 117 1.01 -11.33 6.82
C VAL A 117 1.23 -9.90 6.36
N GLY A 118 1.02 -8.90 7.22
CA GLY A 118 1.29 -7.50 6.92
C GLY A 118 2.77 -7.25 6.57
N PHE A 119 3.71 -7.78 7.37
CA PHE A 119 5.14 -7.68 7.07
C PHE A 119 5.52 -8.41 5.78
N ALA A 120 4.98 -9.62 5.57
CA ALA A 120 5.20 -10.38 4.34
C ALA A 120 4.69 -9.61 3.10
N ALA A 121 3.52 -8.98 3.21
CA ALA A 121 2.93 -8.15 2.16
C ALA A 121 3.76 -6.89 1.89
N ALA A 122 4.24 -6.20 2.91
CA ALA A 122 5.16 -5.06 2.74
C ALA A 122 6.43 -5.48 2.00
N PHE A 123 7.02 -6.62 2.37
CA PHE A 123 8.21 -7.16 1.71
C PHE A 123 7.94 -7.53 0.24
N ALA A 124 6.80 -8.20 -0.02
CA ALA A 124 6.37 -8.53 -1.37
C ALA A 124 6.16 -7.28 -2.22
N GLY A 125 5.50 -6.26 -1.66
CA GLY A 125 5.30 -4.96 -2.31
C GLY A 125 6.62 -4.30 -2.66
N TRP A 126 7.56 -4.26 -1.72
CA TRP A 126 8.89 -3.71 -1.95
C TRP A 126 9.64 -4.43 -3.08
N ARG A 127 9.64 -5.76 -3.10
CA ARG A 127 10.21 -6.58 -4.18
C ARG A 127 9.58 -6.24 -5.54
N LEU A 128 8.25 -6.14 -5.60
CA LEU A 128 7.52 -5.80 -6.82
C LEU A 128 7.87 -4.39 -7.32
N GLY A 129 8.00 -3.43 -6.40
CA GLY A 129 8.40 -2.07 -6.73
C GLY A 129 9.82 -2.00 -7.28
N ALA A 130 10.77 -2.67 -6.61
CA ALA A 130 12.17 -2.72 -7.03
C ALA A 130 12.33 -3.38 -8.41
N ALA A 131 11.71 -4.54 -8.62
CA ALA A 131 11.76 -5.25 -9.90
C ALA A 131 11.16 -4.42 -11.05
N ARG A 132 10.09 -3.64 -10.79
CA ARG A 132 9.52 -2.72 -11.77
C ARG A 132 10.51 -1.61 -12.12
N GLN A 133 11.22 -1.08 -11.14
CA GLN A 133 12.20 -0.02 -11.34
C GLN A 133 13.37 -0.49 -12.21
N GLU A 134 13.88 -1.69 -11.96
CA GLU A 134 14.95 -2.31 -12.75
C GLU A 134 14.52 -2.51 -14.21
N ARG A 135 13.34 -3.11 -14.45
CA ARG A 135 12.81 -3.32 -15.80
C ARG A 135 12.67 -2.02 -16.59
N LEU A 136 12.15 -0.97 -15.95
CA LEU A 136 12.00 0.34 -16.58
C LEU A 136 13.33 1.09 -16.75
N GLY A 137 14.41 0.68 -16.08
CA GLY A 137 15.75 1.20 -16.35
C GLY A 137 16.32 0.55 -17.61
N ALA A 138 16.26 -0.79 -17.66
CA ALA A 138 16.75 -1.56 -18.81
C ALA A 138 16.04 -1.19 -20.12
N MET A 139 14.74 -0.90 -20.09
CA MET A 139 14.02 -0.45 -21.30
C MET A 139 14.49 0.92 -21.79
N THR A 140 14.80 1.86 -20.89
CA THR A 140 15.30 3.18 -21.27
C THR A 140 16.71 3.09 -21.84
N GLU A 141 17.59 2.31 -21.21
CA GLU A 141 18.95 2.06 -21.73
C GLU A 141 18.91 1.38 -23.11
N ALA A 142 18.02 0.40 -23.32
CA ALA A 142 17.87 -0.25 -24.62
C ALA A 142 17.38 0.71 -25.71
N GLN A 143 16.44 1.60 -25.38
CA GLN A 143 15.96 2.63 -26.32
C GLN A 143 17.05 3.64 -26.67
N GLU A 144 17.84 4.08 -25.68
CA GLU A 144 18.96 4.99 -25.91
C GLU A 144 20.03 4.33 -26.80
N VAL A 145 20.31 3.04 -26.62
CA VAL A 145 21.25 2.30 -27.48
C VAL A 145 20.70 2.17 -28.91
N GLU A 146 19.43 1.85 -29.08
CA GLU A 146 18.79 1.74 -30.41
C GLU A 146 18.75 3.09 -31.15
N GLU A 147 18.40 4.18 -30.46
CA GLU A 147 18.46 5.54 -31.02
C GLU A 147 19.89 5.94 -31.42
N LEU A 148 20.90 5.57 -30.60
CA LEU A 148 22.30 5.81 -30.92
C LEU A 148 22.79 4.97 -32.10
N GLU A 149 22.39 3.70 -32.20
CA GLU A 149 22.71 2.84 -33.35
C GLU A 149 22.08 3.39 -34.64
N GLU A 150 20.80 3.80 -34.60
CA GLU A 150 20.12 4.40 -35.75
C GLU A 150 20.77 5.73 -36.17
N PHE A 151 21.17 6.57 -35.22
CA PHE A 151 21.91 7.80 -35.49
C PHE A 151 23.31 7.56 -36.08
N VAL A 152 24.01 6.50 -35.64
CA VAL A 152 25.32 6.12 -36.20
C VAL A 152 25.17 5.56 -37.61
N GLU A 153 24.11 4.79 -37.89
CA GLU A 153 23.85 4.22 -39.22
C GLU A 153 23.41 5.27 -40.26
N ASP A 154 22.56 6.23 -39.88
CA ASP A 154 22.13 7.32 -40.76
C ASP A 154 22.11 8.69 -40.05
N PRO A 155 23.28 9.35 -39.92
CA PRO A 155 23.40 10.62 -39.22
C PRO A 155 22.72 11.80 -39.94
N TYR A 156 22.16 11.61 -41.14
CA TYR A 156 21.50 12.67 -41.93
C TYR A 156 19.97 12.48 -42.02
N ARG A 157 19.40 11.49 -41.32
CA ARG A 157 17.98 11.14 -41.40
C ARG A 157 17.01 12.25 -40.94
N GLU A 158 17.47 13.21 -40.13
CA GLU A 158 16.63 14.35 -39.68
C GLU A 158 16.51 15.53 -40.69
N GLY A 159 16.90 15.34 -41.96
CA GLY A 159 16.83 16.40 -42.98
C GLY A 159 15.84 16.18 -44.14
N GLY A 160 15.06 15.09 -44.13
CA GLY A 160 14.30 14.66 -45.30
C GLY A 160 12.79 14.60 -45.08
N GLN A 161 12.10 15.60 -45.64
CA GLN A 161 10.66 15.69 -45.95
C GLN A 161 9.82 16.62 -45.06
N GLN A 162 9.44 17.71 -45.72
CA GLN A 162 8.31 18.60 -45.48
C GLN A 162 6.98 17.84 -45.43
#